data_AF-A0A2R6EE93-F1
#
_entry.id   AF-A0A2R6EE93-F1
#
_cell.length_a   1.000
_cell.length_b   1.000
_cell.length_c   1.000
_cell.angle_alpha   90.00
_cell.angle_beta   90.00
_cell.angle_gamma   90.00
#
_symmetry.space_group_name_H-M   'P 1'
#
loop_
_entity.id
_entity.type
_entity.pdbx_description
1 polymer ?
#
loop_
_entity_poly.entity_id
_entity_poly.type
_entity_poly.pdbx_seq_one_letter_code
_entity_poly.pdbx_strand_id
1 'polypeptide(L)'
;MGHRALHAVPTGNGRYDCYRTRRDGLAAFAPSGGVPELREGDRPVAESRDAAGVLSVLAPGDEVLFVHGEGSYLVCRLAVPTLAGRPGPTRDRTAATATALVPVPDGRRARRLDADLRTAREVLGDAVDAGFVPRPMADSYVRAFLARHPDAREVVWLPPGD
;
A
#
# COMPACT_ATOMS: atom_id res chain seq x y z
N MET A 1 -1.49 14.24 -9.41
CA MET A 1 -0.20 13.54 -9.28
C MET A 1 0.22 13.66 -7.83
N GLY A 2 -0.29 12.75 -6.99
CA GLY A 2 -0.46 12.95 -5.55
C GLY A 2 0.47 12.09 -4.73
N HIS A 3 0.78 12.58 -3.53
CA HIS A 3 1.24 11.90 -2.31
C HIS A 3 1.22 10.37 -2.34
N ARG A 4 2.39 9.72 -2.23
CA ARG A 4 2.54 8.25 -2.39
C ARG A 4 3.27 7.56 -1.23
N ALA A 5 3.76 8.30 -0.23
CA ALA A 5 4.44 7.69 0.91
C ALA A 5 3.96 8.28 2.25
N LEU A 6 3.70 7.39 3.21
CA LEU A 6 3.51 7.71 4.61
C LEU A 6 4.79 7.37 5.37
N HIS A 7 5.27 8.28 6.22
CA HIS A 7 6.43 8.07 7.09
C HIS A 7 5.95 8.09 8.54
N ALA A 8 6.21 7.01 9.28
CA ALA A 8 6.02 6.92 10.71
C ALA A 8 7.38 7.13 11.40
N VAL A 9 7.54 8.28 12.05
CA VAL A 9 8.77 8.69 12.75
C VAL A 9 8.59 8.47 14.24
N PRO A 10 9.43 7.66 14.90
CA PRO A 10 9.26 7.39 16.32
C PRO A 10 9.50 8.66 17.16
N THR A 11 8.59 8.94 18.09
CA THR A 11 8.70 10.04 19.06
C THR A 11 9.06 9.55 20.47
N GLY A 12 9.16 8.23 20.65
CA GLY A 12 9.42 7.54 21.92
C GLY A 12 8.20 6.78 22.43
N ASN A 13 8.40 5.85 23.38
CA ASN A 13 7.32 5.07 24.01
C ASN A 13 6.41 4.30 23.03
N GLY A 14 6.95 3.84 21.90
CA GLY A 14 6.17 3.15 20.86
C GLY A 14 5.17 4.06 20.13
N ARG A 15 5.39 5.38 20.17
CA ARG A 15 4.58 6.38 19.47
C ARG A 15 5.29 6.90 18.23
N TYR A 16 4.49 7.30 17.25
CA TYR A 16 4.91 7.74 15.93
C TYR A 16 4.20 9.04 15.52
N ASP A 17 4.97 9.98 14.99
CA ASP A 17 4.43 11.07 14.19
C ASP A 17 4.42 10.67 12.71
N CYS A 18 3.28 10.88 12.06
CA CYS A 18 3.03 10.46 10.69
C CYS A 18 3.18 11.64 9.75
N TYR A 19 3.98 11.51 8.70
CA TYR A 19 4.20 12.53 7.68
C TYR A 19 3.90 11.97 6.29
N ARG A 20 3.31 12.78 5.41
CA ARG A 20 2.95 12.34 4.05
C ARG A 20 3.74 13.13 3.01
N THR A 21 4.38 12.43 2.10
CA THR A 21 5.22 13.06 1.06
C THR A 21 4.71 12.77 -0.36
N ARG A 22 4.92 13.73 -1.27
CA ARG A 22 4.59 13.65 -2.71
C ARG A 22 5.59 12.87 -3.55
N ARG A 23 6.62 12.30 -2.93
CA ARG A 23 7.65 11.57 -3.68
C ARG A 23 7.05 10.32 -4.31
N ASP A 24 7.48 9.98 -5.51
CA ASP A 24 7.04 8.75 -6.17
C ASP A 24 7.33 7.56 -5.26
N GLY A 25 6.32 6.76 -4.89
CA GLY A 25 6.45 5.74 -3.84
C GLY A 25 7.59 4.77 -4.15
N LEU A 26 7.68 4.35 -5.41
CA LEU A 26 8.73 3.47 -5.90
C LEU A 26 10.08 4.16 -6.19
N ALA A 27 10.12 5.50 -6.22
CA ALA A 27 11.35 6.29 -6.26
C ALA A 27 11.93 6.55 -4.86
N ALA A 28 11.12 6.36 -3.81
CA ALA A 28 11.57 6.48 -2.42
C ALA A 28 12.48 5.31 -2.00
N PHE A 29 12.48 4.20 -2.73
CA PHE A 29 13.43 3.10 -2.59
C PHE A 29 14.72 3.27 -3.43
N ALA A 30 15.10 4.50 -3.77
CA ALA A 30 16.35 4.76 -4.49
C ALA A 30 17.57 4.24 -3.70
N PRO A 31 18.71 3.91 -4.36
CA PRO A 31 19.77 3.07 -3.80
C PRO A 31 20.54 3.66 -2.60
N SER A 32 20.22 4.87 -2.16
CA SER A 32 20.79 5.51 -0.98
C SER A 32 20.17 4.96 0.31
N GLY A 33 20.20 3.64 0.48
CA GLY A 33 20.27 2.89 1.75
C GLY A 33 19.39 3.24 2.96
N GLY A 34 18.38 4.10 2.86
CA GLY A 34 17.66 4.59 4.04
C GLY A 34 16.30 5.21 3.74
N VAL A 35 15.48 5.28 4.79
CA VAL A 35 14.21 6.00 4.78
C VAL A 35 14.49 7.45 4.39
N PRO A 36 13.78 8.04 3.41
CA PRO A 36 13.99 9.42 3.03
C PRO A 36 13.83 10.37 4.23
N GLU A 37 14.80 11.25 4.44
CA GLU A 37 14.70 12.32 5.43
C GLU A 37 13.52 13.23 5.08
N LEU A 38 12.72 13.55 6.10
CA LEU A 38 11.67 14.55 6.00
C LEU A 38 12.30 15.94 5.87
N ARG A 39 11.61 16.86 5.19
CA ARG A 39 12.11 18.23 5.09
C ARG A 39 11.85 18.97 6.38
N GLU A 40 12.81 19.79 6.79
CA GLU A 40 12.64 20.72 7.90
C GLU A 40 11.43 21.64 7.63
N GLY A 41 10.43 21.61 8.52
CA GLY A 41 9.17 22.35 8.38
C GLY A 41 7.97 21.55 7.86
N ASP A 42 8.13 20.28 7.47
CA ASP A 42 6.99 19.40 7.21
C ASP A 42 6.18 19.22 8.51
N ARG A 43 4.86 19.41 8.44
CA ARG A 43 3.97 19.17 9.58
C ARG A 43 3.44 17.73 9.54
N PRO A 44 3.36 17.05 10.69
CA PRO A 44 2.76 15.73 10.76
C PRO A 44 1.28 15.80 10.34
N VAL A 45 0.84 14.80 9.58
CA VAL A 45 -0.58 14.59 9.27
C VAL A 45 -1.32 13.92 10.42
N ALA A 46 -0.58 13.26 11.32
CA ALA A 46 -1.09 12.74 12.59
C ALA A 46 0.06 12.64 13.59
N GLU A 47 -0.18 13.01 14.85
CA GLU A 47 0.82 12.99 15.91
C GLU A 47 0.56 11.87 16.92
N SER A 48 1.63 11.41 17.58
CA SER A 48 1.61 10.51 18.73
C SER A 48 0.73 9.25 18.56
N ARG A 49 0.85 8.58 17.42
CA ARG A 49 0.11 7.34 17.10
C ARG A 49 0.85 6.11 17.56
N ASP A 50 0.15 5.12 18.09
CA ASP A 50 0.72 3.77 18.19
C ASP A 50 0.75 3.08 16.81
N ALA A 51 1.31 1.88 16.74
CA ALA A 51 1.40 1.11 15.49
C ALA A 51 0.02 0.93 14.81
N ALA A 52 -1.04 0.62 15.56
CA ALA A 52 -2.38 0.50 15.00
C ALA A 52 -2.90 1.86 14.46
N GLY A 53 -2.61 2.96 15.18
CA GLY A 53 -2.91 4.32 14.74
C GLY A 53 -2.13 4.76 13.51
N VAL A 54 -0.93 4.25 13.26
CA VAL A 54 -0.21 4.49 11.99
C VAL A 54 -0.96 3.84 10.83
N LEU A 55 -1.43 2.61 11.01
CA LEU A 55 -2.17 1.87 9.98
C LEU A 55 -3.49 2.55 9.62
N SER A 56 -4.18 3.16 10.58
CA SER A 56 -5.43 3.89 10.31
C SER A 56 -5.23 5.23 9.60
N VAL A 57 -4.01 5.76 9.56
CA VAL A 57 -3.65 7.00 8.84
C VAL A 57 -3.34 6.74 7.36
N LEU A 58 -3.14 5.48 6.96
CA LEU A 58 -2.89 5.10 5.56
C LEU A 58 -4.06 5.54 4.67
N ALA A 59 -3.76 6.38 3.69
CA ALA A 59 -4.73 6.84 2.73
C ALA A 59 -4.81 5.90 1.52
N PRO A 60 -5.96 5.87 0.80
CA PRO A 60 -6.10 5.20 -0.49
C PRO A 60 -5.18 5.71 -1.60
N GLY A 61 -4.31 6.70 -1.35
CA GLY A 61 -3.27 7.14 -2.27
C GLY A 61 -1.87 6.66 -1.89
N ASP A 62 -1.65 6.23 -0.65
CA ASP A 62 -0.33 5.84 -0.15
C ASP A 62 0.11 4.51 -0.80
N GLU A 63 1.28 4.50 -1.42
CA GLU A 63 1.89 3.34 -2.09
C GLU A 63 2.96 2.69 -1.21
N VAL A 64 3.55 3.46 -0.28
CA VAL A 64 4.63 3.01 0.60
C VAL A 64 4.42 3.52 2.02
N LEU A 65 4.73 2.68 3.00
CA LEU A 65 4.86 3.06 4.41
C LEU A 65 6.32 2.89 4.82
N PHE A 66 6.94 3.97 5.28
CA PHE A 66 8.24 3.96 5.91
C PHE A 66 8.07 4.02 7.42
N VAL A 67 8.60 3.04 8.14
CA VAL A 67 8.69 3.08 9.60
C VAL A 67 10.15 3.30 9.96
N HIS A 68 10.48 4.52 10.41
CA HIS A 68 11.86 4.91 10.69
C HIS A 68 12.42 4.06 11.83
N GLY A 69 13.55 3.39 11.58
CA GLY A 69 14.18 2.45 12.50
C GLY A 69 13.71 1.00 12.38
N GLU A 70 12.63 0.72 11.64
CA GLU A 70 12.11 -0.65 11.45
C GLU A 70 12.24 -1.11 9.99
N GLY A 71 11.81 -0.29 9.01
CA GLY A 71 11.91 -0.66 7.61
C GLY A 71 10.91 0.03 6.69
N SER A 72 10.74 -0.58 5.52
CA SER A 72 9.93 -0.06 4.43
C SER A 72 8.93 -1.11 3.97
N TYR A 73 7.68 -0.70 3.79
CA TYR A 73 6.58 -1.57 3.45
C TYR A 73 5.90 -1.08 2.17
N LEU A 74 5.71 -1.98 1.21
CA LEU A 74 4.86 -1.72 0.05
C LEU A 74 3.40 -1.85 0.47
N VAL A 75 2.58 -0.86 0.12
CA VAL A 75 1.13 -0.85 0.36
C VAL A 75 0.43 -1.55 -0.81
N CYS A 76 0.14 -2.83 -0.64
CA CYS A 76 -0.47 -3.69 -1.65
C CYS A 76 -2.00 -3.61 -1.57
N ARG A 77 -2.63 -2.93 -2.53
CA ARG A 77 -4.09 -2.93 -2.67
C ARG A 77 -4.56 -4.14 -3.45
N LEU A 78 -5.54 -4.86 -2.91
CA LEU A 78 -5.93 -6.17 -3.42
C LEU A 78 -7.22 -6.16 -4.25
N ALA A 79 -7.91 -5.02 -4.31
CA ALA A 79 -9.13 -4.90 -5.11
C ALA A 79 -8.86 -5.20 -6.59
N VAL A 80 -9.67 -6.09 -7.15
CA VAL A 80 -9.70 -6.39 -8.58
C VAL A 80 -10.42 -5.23 -9.30
N PRO A 81 -9.82 -4.50 -10.25
CA PRO A 81 -10.53 -3.49 -11.00
C PRO A 81 -11.46 -4.14 -12.02
N THR A 82 -12.75 -3.78 -12.04
CA THR A 82 -13.70 -4.19 -13.09
C THR A 82 -14.28 -2.97 -13.79
N LEU A 83 -14.78 -3.10 -15.02
CA LEU A 83 -15.41 -2.02 -15.78
C LEU A 83 -16.60 -1.41 -15.04
N ALA A 84 -17.42 -2.25 -14.41
CA ALA A 84 -18.54 -1.81 -13.57
C ALA A 84 -18.09 -1.13 -12.25
N GLY A 85 -16.85 -1.41 -11.81
CA GLY A 85 -16.22 -0.86 -10.61
C GLY A 85 -15.32 0.34 -10.87
N ARG A 86 -15.12 0.77 -12.12
CA ARG A 86 -14.42 2.03 -12.41
C ARG A 86 -15.25 3.18 -11.83
N PRO A 87 -14.70 3.95 -10.88
CA PRO A 87 -15.45 5.06 -10.32
C PRO A 87 -15.72 6.07 -11.43
N GLY A 88 -17.01 6.31 -11.74
CA GLY A 88 -17.42 7.60 -12.28
C GLY A 88 -16.99 8.72 -11.31
N PRO A 89 -16.95 9.99 -11.74
CA PRO A 89 -16.30 11.09 -11.01
C PRO A 89 -16.78 11.33 -9.56
N THR A 90 -17.87 10.68 -9.14
CA THR A 90 -18.53 10.87 -7.84
C THR A 90 -18.75 9.60 -7.03
N ARG A 91 -18.26 8.41 -7.43
CA ARG A 91 -18.50 7.19 -6.64
C ARG A 91 -17.46 6.99 -5.54
N ASP A 92 -17.99 6.73 -4.35
CA ASP A 92 -17.35 6.66 -3.04
C ASP A 92 -15.93 6.11 -3.06
N ARG A 93 -15.00 6.95 -2.57
CA ARG A 93 -13.57 6.66 -2.42
C ARG A 93 -13.28 5.77 -1.20
N THR A 94 -14.32 5.24 -0.58
CA THR A 94 -14.40 4.56 0.72
C THR A 94 -14.75 3.07 0.60
N ALA A 95 -14.86 2.51 -0.61
CA ALA A 95 -14.94 1.05 -0.73
C ALA A 95 -13.67 0.44 -0.11
N ALA A 96 -13.84 -0.11 1.09
CA ALA A 96 -12.88 -0.76 1.95
C ALA A 96 -11.95 -1.67 1.15
N THR A 97 -10.87 -1.10 0.61
CA THR A 97 -10.01 -1.84 -0.28
C THR A 97 -9.14 -2.71 0.60
N ALA A 98 -9.36 -4.02 0.52
CA ALA A 98 -8.49 -4.98 1.19
C ALA A 98 -7.04 -4.62 0.87
N THR A 99 -6.27 -4.36 1.92
CA THR A 99 -4.91 -3.85 1.83
C THR A 99 -3.98 -4.77 2.60
N ALA A 100 -2.78 -4.96 2.08
CA ALA A 100 -1.71 -5.67 2.76
C ALA A 100 -0.44 -4.82 2.76
N LEU A 101 0.39 -4.98 3.77
CA LEU A 101 1.73 -4.42 3.82
C LEU A 101 2.74 -5.53 3.61
N VAL A 102 3.67 -5.32 2.70
CA VAL A 102 4.77 -6.26 2.43
C VAL A 102 6.10 -5.58 2.73
N PRO A 103 6.88 -6.07 3.70
CA PRO A 103 8.24 -5.58 3.92
C PRO A 103 9.07 -5.81 2.65
N VAL A 104 9.68 -4.76 2.13
CA VAL A 104 10.50 -4.83 0.91
C VAL A 104 11.88 -4.26 1.21
N PRO A 105 12.96 -5.04 0.99
CA PRO A 105 14.32 -4.61 1.35
C PRO A 105 14.92 -3.61 0.36
N ASP A 106 14.39 -3.55 -0.85
CA ASP A 106 14.89 -2.67 -1.90
C ASP A 106 13.82 -2.33 -2.95
N GLY A 107 14.09 -1.29 -3.72
CA GLY A 107 13.16 -0.78 -4.74
C GLY A 107 12.97 -1.70 -5.94
N ARG A 108 13.91 -2.59 -6.24
CA ARG A 108 13.75 -3.54 -7.35
C ARG A 108 12.68 -4.58 -7.00
N ARG A 109 12.74 -5.14 -5.79
CA ARG A 109 11.72 -6.08 -5.29
C ARG A 109 10.36 -5.41 -5.16
N ALA A 110 10.30 -4.19 -4.63
CA ALA A 110 9.07 -3.41 -4.53
C ALA A 110 8.41 -3.20 -5.91
N ARG A 111 9.19 -2.77 -6.92
CA ARG A 111 8.70 -2.57 -8.30
C ARG A 111 8.23 -3.86 -8.95
N ARG A 112 8.98 -4.95 -8.75
CA ARG A 112 8.61 -6.26 -9.31
C ARG A 112 7.29 -6.75 -8.73
N LEU A 113 7.19 -6.75 -7.40
CA LEU A 113 5.96 -7.15 -6.70
C LEU A 113 4.76 -6.28 -7.10
N ASP A 114 4.93 -4.96 -7.16
CA ASP A 114 3.85 -4.05 -7.59
C ASP A 114 3.41 -4.33 -9.03
N ALA A 115 4.36 -4.51 -9.95
CA ALA A 115 4.07 -4.82 -11.34
C ALA A 115 3.34 -6.16 -11.51
N ASP A 116 3.81 -7.20 -10.81
CA ASP A 116 3.24 -8.54 -10.85
C ASP A 116 1.82 -8.55 -10.26
N LEU A 117 1.63 -7.89 -9.11
CA LEU A 117 0.33 -7.75 -8.45
C LEU A 117 -0.66 -6.92 -9.28
N ARG A 118 -0.21 -5.83 -9.90
CA ARG A 118 -1.03 -5.04 -10.82
C ARG A 118 -1.49 -5.87 -12.02
N THR A 119 -0.57 -6.58 -12.65
CA THR A 119 -0.87 -7.45 -13.81
C THR A 119 -1.90 -8.51 -13.44
N ALA A 120 -1.72 -9.20 -12.31
CA ALA A 120 -2.66 -10.21 -11.85
C ALA A 120 -4.07 -9.62 -11.60
N ARG A 121 -4.16 -8.44 -10.98
CA ARG A 121 -5.44 -7.76 -10.73
C ARG A 121 -6.14 -7.35 -12.02
N GLU A 122 -5.41 -6.78 -12.98
CA GLU A 122 -5.96 -6.35 -14.27
C GLU A 122 -6.51 -7.55 -15.06
N VAL A 123 -5.73 -8.62 -15.19
CA VAL A 123 -6.16 -9.86 -15.88
C VAL A 123 -7.39 -10.48 -15.22
N LEU A 124 -7.43 -10.52 -13.89
CA LEU A 124 -8.61 -11.01 -13.16
C LEU A 124 -9.81 -10.09 -13.30
N GLY A 125 -9.58 -8.79 -13.42
CA GLY A 125 -10.60 -7.79 -13.73
C GLY A 125 -11.31 -8.11 -15.03
N ASP A 126 -10.53 -8.27 -16.10
CA ASP A 126 -11.04 -8.64 -17.42
C ASP A 126 -11.76 -9.99 -17.39
N ALA A 127 -11.25 -10.98 -16.64
CA ALA A 127 -11.88 -12.28 -16.49
C ALA A 127 -13.22 -12.21 -15.73
N VAL A 128 -13.34 -11.32 -14.74
CA VAL A 128 -14.60 -11.06 -14.03
C VAL A 128 -15.61 -10.37 -14.94
N ASP A 129 -15.18 -9.34 -15.67
CA ASP A 129 -16.03 -8.61 -16.61
C ASP A 129 -16.54 -9.50 -17.76
N ALA A 130 -15.71 -10.44 -18.22
CA ALA A 130 -16.10 -11.44 -19.22
C ALA A 130 -16.95 -12.59 -18.66
N GLY A 131 -17.17 -12.64 -17.35
CA GLY A 131 -17.96 -13.69 -16.69
C GLY A 131 -17.25 -15.05 -16.55
N PHE A 132 -15.94 -15.12 -16.80
CA PHE A 132 -15.17 -16.36 -16.64
C PHE A 132 -14.88 -16.71 -15.18
N VAL A 133 -14.81 -15.70 -14.31
CA VAL A 133 -14.44 -15.86 -12.89
C VAL A 133 -15.40 -15.03 -12.02
N PRO A 134 -16.03 -15.59 -10.99
CA PRO A 134 -16.80 -14.79 -10.04
C PRO A 134 -15.91 -13.84 -9.23
N ARG A 135 -16.43 -12.63 -8.94
CA ARG A 135 -15.73 -11.61 -8.16
C ARG A 135 -15.07 -12.13 -6.86
N PRO A 136 -15.77 -12.89 -5.99
CA PRO A 136 -15.16 -13.40 -4.76
C PRO A 136 -13.99 -14.36 -5.00
N MET A 137 -13.99 -15.09 -6.13
CA MET A 137 -12.90 -15.99 -6.51
C MET A 137 -11.68 -15.20 -6.97
N ALA A 138 -11.88 -14.12 -7.73
CA ALA A 138 -10.82 -13.21 -8.14
C ALA A 138 -10.16 -12.53 -6.93
N ASP A 139 -10.95 -11.99 -6.00
CA ASP A 139 -10.45 -11.37 -4.77
C ASP A 139 -9.66 -12.39 -3.91
N SER A 140 -10.15 -13.63 -3.81
CA SER A 140 -9.44 -14.72 -3.10
C SER A 140 -8.13 -15.10 -3.79
N TYR A 141 -8.12 -15.14 -5.13
CA TYR A 141 -6.91 -15.44 -5.88
C TYR A 141 -5.85 -14.37 -5.67
N VAL A 142 -6.20 -13.08 -5.68
CA VAL A 142 -5.22 -11.99 -5.45
C VAL A 142 -4.54 -12.13 -4.09
N ARG A 143 -5.29 -12.49 -3.04
CA ARG A 143 -4.72 -12.77 -1.71
C ARG A 143 -3.74 -13.95 -1.76
N ALA A 144 -4.13 -15.05 -2.40
CA ALA A 144 -3.29 -16.24 -2.55
C ALA A 144 -2.07 -16.01 -3.45
N PHE A 145 -2.18 -15.13 -4.45
CA PHE A 145 -1.08 -14.70 -5.31
C PHE A 145 -0.04 -13.94 -4.49
N LEU A 146 -0.49 -12.94 -3.72
CA LEU A 146 0.40 -12.14 -2.89
C LEU A 146 1.11 -13.01 -1.83
N ALA A 147 0.37 -13.88 -1.13
CA ALA A 147 0.92 -14.76 -0.11
C ALA A 147 1.99 -15.75 -0.62
N ARG A 148 1.99 -16.06 -1.91
CA ARG A 148 2.94 -16.99 -2.56
C ARG A 148 4.02 -16.28 -3.35
N HIS A 149 3.99 -14.95 -3.42
CA HIS A 149 4.93 -14.20 -4.23
C HIS A 149 6.34 -14.30 -3.61
N PRO A 150 7.41 -14.57 -4.41
CA PRO A 150 8.76 -14.78 -3.88
C PRO A 150 9.33 -13.55 -3.14
N ASP A 151 8.87 -12.36 -3.51
CA ASP A 151 9.25 -11.09 -2.88
C ASP A 151 8.34 -10.69 -1.69
N ALA A 152 7.33 -11.49 -1.34
CA ALA A 152 6.39 -11.23 -0.25
C ALA A 152 6.52 -12.27 0.88
N ARG A 153 7.71 -12.35 1.49
CA ARG A 153 8.04 -13.35 2.51
C ARG A 153 7.21 -13.22 3.79
N GLU A 154 6.84 -11.99 4.13
CA GLU A 154 5.95 -11.66 5.23
C GLU A 154 4.87 -10.72 4.71
N VAL A 155 3.62 -10.96 5.10
CA VAL A 155 2.49 -10.15 4.66
C VAL A 155 1.65 -9.77 5.88
N VAL A 156 1.53 -8.48 6.13
CA VAL A 156 0.63 -7.94 7.16
C VAL A 156 -0.69 -7.63 6.49
N TRP A 157 -1.72 -8.41 6.81
CA TRP A 157 -3.06 -8.20 6.26
C TRP A 157 -3.80 -7.14 7.08
N LEU A 158 -4.22 -6.06 6.42
CA LEU A 158 -5.06 -5.04 7.05
C LEU A 158 -6.53 -5.44 6.91
N PRO A 159 -7.34 -5.23 7.95
CA PRO A 159 -8.79 -5.36 7.81
C PRO A 159 -9.27 -4.38 6.72
N PRO A 160 -10.32 -4.74 5.95
CA PRO A 160 -10.99 -3.77 5.10
C PRO A 160 -11.42 -2.58 5.98
N GLY A 161 -11.01 -1.35 5.63
CA GLY A 161 -11.35 -0.16 6.41
C GLY A 161 -12.85 0.09 6.41
N ASP A 162 -13.42 0.45 7.57
CA ASP A 162 -14.86 0.72 7.73
C ASP A 162 -15.38 1.85 6.83
#